data_AF-A0A6I7R0Y4-F1
#
_entry.id   AF-A0A6I7R0Y4-F1
#
_cell.length_a   1.000
_cell.length_b   1.000
_cell.length_c   1.000
_cell.angle_alpha   90.00
_cell.angle_beta   90.00
_cell.angle_gamma   90.00
#
_symmetry.space_group_name_H-M   'P 1'
#
loop_
_entity.id
_entity.type
_entity.pdbx_description
1 polymer ?
#
loop_
_entity_poly.entity_id
_entity_poly.type
_entity_poly.pdbx_seq_one_letter_code
_entity_poly.pdbx_strand_id
1 'polypeptide(L)'
;MRLYTIVLSALTLLIVSCENMQQDIELELPEYENKLVVESYLERGKPFRVTLTESQAYFDQPGNPVIQDALVIITYGENTDTLEFNPSFLDLNTLKVYNFVSENTVPEDFDGPYTLYVKDNSGREAVAETSFIEELNLDTIRLQYNSENEVLLLISFTDPPVVANYYRLIVNKDSLTAAPDVSFQLSDGSLDGEQITLGTGYDYEIGDTVFVTLFHLSEKYFRFLATSSSAQSAQGNPFGQPGAVETNIEGGLGIFVALTYDRRKLIIPAK
;
A
#
# COMPACT_ATOMS: atom_id res chain seq x y z
N MET A 1 -31.64 18.77 -63.86
CA MET A 1 -31.84 17.33 -63.58
C MET A 1 -30.55 16.53 -63.51
N ARG A 2 -29.66 16.56 -64.52
CA ARG A 2 -28.40 15.76 -64.52
C ARG A 2 -27.41 16.04 -63.37
N LEU A 3 -27.33 17.28 -62.87
CA LEU A 3 -26.43 17.63 -61.75
C LEU A 3 -26.92 17.07 -60.40
N TYR A 4 -28.23 17.10 -60.16
CA TYR A 4 -28.84 16.52 -58.96
C TYR A 4 -28.69 14.99 -58.92
N THR A 5 -28.74 14.32 -60.08
CA THR A 5 -28.56 12.86 -60.15
C THR A 5 -27.12 12.45 -59.84
N ILE A 6 -26.12 13.24 -60.27
CA ILE A 6 -24.70 12.98 -59.99
C ILE A 6 -24.37 13.23 -58.51
N VAL A 7 -24.93 14.28 -57.91
CA VAL A 7 -24.76 14.56 -56.47
C VAL A 7 -25.43 13.48 -55.61
N LEU A 8 -26.61 13.01 -56.01
CA LEU A 8 -27.33 11.96 -55.28
C LEU A 8 -26.65 10.58 -55.41
N SER A 9 -26.02 10.28 -56.56
CA SER A 9 -25.22 9.07 -56.75
C SER A 9 -23.87 9.10 -56.02
N ALA A 10 -23.23 10.26 -55.92
CA ALA A 10 -21.99 10.41 -55.14
C ALA A 10 -22.24 10.31 -53.63
N LEU A 11 -23.37 10.82 -53.16
CA LEU A 11 -23.78 10.74 -51.76
C LEU A 11 -24.16 9.31 -51.35
N THR A 12 -24.72 8.50 -52.24
CA THR A 12 -25.04 7.09 -51.96
C THR A 12 -23.79 6.19 -51.93
N LEU A 13 -22.74 6.48 -52.71
CA LEU A 13 -21.46 5.76 -52.61
C LEU A 13 -20.68 6.06 -51.31
N LEU A 14 -20.87 7.24 -50.71
CA LEU A 14 -20.22 7.61 -49.45
C LEU A 14 -20.83 6.90 -48.23
N ILE A 15 -22.11 6.50 -48.28
CA ILE A 15 -22.80 5.87 -47.15
C ILE A 15 -22.44 4.37 -47.05
N VAL A 16 -22.23 3.69 -48.18
CA VAL A 16 -21.87 2.26 -48.21
C VAL A 16 -20.43 2.00 -47.75
N SER A 17 -19.54 3.00 -47.84
CA SER A 17 -18.15 2.87 -47.36
C SER A 17 -18.00 2.93 -45.84
N CYS A 18 -19.03 3.34 -45.10
CA CYS A 18 -18.97 3.42 -43.63
C CYS A 18 -19.34 2.12 -42.91
N GLU A 19 -19.97 1.16 -43.59
CA GLU A 19 -20.38 -0.13 -42.96
C GLU A 19 -19.22 -1.14 -42.83
N ASN A 20 -18.09 -0.91 -43.50
CA ASN A 20 -16.94 -1.83 -43.54
C ASN A 20 -15.74 -1.38 -42.68
N MET A 21 -15.93 -0.42 -41.76
CA MET A 21 -14.85 0.07 -40.88
C MET A 21 -14.89 -0.49 -39.45
N GLN A 22 -15.81 -1.41 -39.12
CA GLN A 22 -15.67 -2.23 -37.92
C GLN A 22 -14.72 -3.40 -38.22
N GLN A 23 -13.44 -3.20 -37.92
CA GLN A 23 -12.51 -4.32 -37.82
C GLN A 23 -12.67 -4.88 -36.41
N ASP A 24 -13.43 -5.96 -36.25
CA ASP A 24 -13.53 -6.68 -34.98
C ASP A 24 -12.16 -7.31 -34.69
N ILE A 25 -11.35 -6.60 -33.91
CA ILE A 25 -10.08 -7.13 -33.41
C ILE A 25 -10.43 -8.05 -32.25
N GLU A 26 -10.53 -9.33 -32.53
CA GLU A 26 -10.63 -10.36 -31.49
C GLU A 26 -9.26 -10.45 -30.80
N LEU A 27 -9.14 -9.75 -29.66
CA LEU A 27 -7.97 -9.86 -28.80
C LEU A 27 -8.01 -11.22 -28.11
N GLU A 28 -7.24 -12.18 -28.61
CA GLU A 28 -6.92 -13.40 -27.86
C GLU A 28 -6.06 -13.02 -26.66
N LEU A 29 -6.69 -12.83 -25.50
CA LEU A 29 -6.00 -12.63 -24.25
C LEU A 29 -5.49 -13.99 -23.75
N PRO A 30 -4.25 -14.09 -23.25
CA PRO A 30 -3.78 -15.30 -22.61
C PRO A 30 -4.70 -15.63 -21.42
N GLU A 31 -4.87 -16.92 -21.12
CA GLU A 31 -5.57 -17.34 -19.90
C GLU A 31 -4.90 -16.68 -18.68
N TYR A 32 -5.70 -15.96 -17.89
CA TYR A 32 -5.24 -15.34 -16.66
C TYR A 32 -5.33 -16.37 -15.53
N GLU A 33 -4.18 -16.70 -14.94
CA GLU A 33 -4.12 -17.55 -13.75
C GLU A 33 -4.26 -16.68 -12.49
N ASN A 34 -5.36 -16.85 -11.78
CA ASN A 34 -5.62 -16.15 -10.52
C ASN A 34 -4.60 -16.54 -9.45
N LYS A 35 -3.99 -15.54 -8.82
CA LYS A 35 -2.98 -15.70 -7.77
C LYS A 35 -3.57 -15.41 -6.40
N LEU A 36 -3.00 -16.05 -5.38
CA LEU A 36 -3.22 -15.65 -3.99
C LEU A 36 -2.67 -14.24 -3.79
N VAL A 37 -3.46 -13.37 -3.17
CA VAL A 37 -3.05 -12.02 -2.76
C VAL A 37 -3.08 -11.98 -1.24
N VAL A 38 -1.90 -11.80 -0.64
CA VAL A 38 -1.72 -11.82 0.81
C VAL A 38 -1.24 -10.46 1.28
N GLU A 39 -1.95 -9.84 2.21
CA GLU A 39 -1.46 -8.66 2.93
C GLU A 39 -1.44 -8.91 4.43
N SER A 40 -0.29 -8.70 5.07
CA SER A 40 -0.15 -8.83 6.52
C SER A 40 0.93 -7.91 7.05
N TYR A 41 0.59 -7.24 8.16
CA TYR A 41 1.39 -6.20 8.80
C TYR A 41 1.55 -6.57 10.27
N LEU A 42 2.69 -7.15 10.63
CA LEU A 42 2.98 -7.51 12.02
C LEU A 42 3.30 -6.25 12.81
N GLU A 43 2.65 -6.10 13.96
CA GLU A 43 2.88 -5.02 14.91
C GLU A 43 3.00 -5.66 16.30
N ARG A 44 4.07 -5.34 17.04
CA ARG A 44 4.27 -5.86 18.40
C ARG A 44 3.06 -5.57 19.29
N GLY A 45 2.67 -6.56 20.09
CA GLY A 45 1.52 -6.47 21.00
C GLY A 45 0.15 -6.46 20.31
N LYS A 46 0.09 -6.60 18.99
CA LYS A 46 -1.18 -6.71 18.24
C LYS A 46 -1.45 -8.14 17.79
N PRO A 47 -2.71 -8.52 17.53
CA PRO A 47 -3.04 -9.82 16.96
C PRO A 47 -2.34 -10.07 15.63
N PHE A 48 -1.98 -11.33 15.36
CA PHE A 48 -1.63 -11.77 14.01
C PHE A 48 -2.84 -11.66 13.09
N ARG A 49 -2.67 -10.99 11.95
CA ARG A 49 -3.76 -10.59 11.06
C ARG A 49 -3.32 -10.68 9.60
N VAL A 50 -4.15 -11.28 8.76
CA VAL A 50 -3.91 -11.46 7.32
C VAL A 50 -5.18 -11.10 6.55
N THR A 51 -5.01 -10.37 5.45
CA THR A 51 -6.02 -10.22 4.40
C THR A 51 -5.63 -11.15 3.26
N LEU A 52 -6.47 -12.13 2.97
CA LEU A 52 -6.27 -13.12 1.91
C LEU A 52 -7.37 -12.99 0.86
N THR A 53 -6.98 -12.58 -0.34
CA THR A 53 -7.88 -12.41 -1.49
C THR A 53 -7.32 -13.09 -2.72
N GLU A 54 -8.07 -13.03 -3.82
CA GLU A 54 -7.68 -13.57 -5.12
C GLU A 54 -7.47 -12.45 -6.13
N SER A 55 -6.43 -12.55 -6.96
CA SER A 55 -6.24 -11.63 -8.08
C SER A 55 -7.23 -11.96 -9.20
N GLN A 56 -7.72 -10.94 -9.90
CA GLN A 56 -8.67 -11.09 -11.01
C GLN A 56 -8.07 -10.61 -12.33
N ALA A 57 -8.64 -11.08 -13.45
CA ALA A 57 -8.26 -10.57 -14.76
C ALA A 57 -8.73 -9.12 -14.91
N TYR A 58 -8.06 -8.35 -15.78
CA TYR A 58 -8.32 -6.93 -15.95
C TYR A 58 -9.76 -6.60 -16.38
N PHE A 59 -10.40 -7.50 -17.13
CA PHE A 59 -11.76 -7.31 -17.67
C PHE A 59 -12.86 -7.94 -16.81
N ASP A 60 -12.51 -8.56 -15.68
CA ASP A 60 -13.49 -9.10 -14.75
C ASP A 60 -14.20 -7.99 -13.95
N GLN A 61 -15.26 -8.37 -13.24
CA GLN A 61 -15.96 -7.41 -12.38
C GLN A 61 -15.02 -6.87 -11.30
N PRO A 62 -14.98 -5.54 -11.10
CA PRO A 62 -14.12 -4.94 -10.09
C PRO A 62 -14.48 -5.47 -8.70
N GLY A 63 -13.48 -6.00 -7.98
CA GLY A 63 -13.64 -6.54 -6.64
C GLY A 63 -12.37 -7.21 -6.14
N ASN A 64 -12.35 -7.55 -4.85
CA ASN A 64 -11.31 -8.36 -4.22
C ASN A 64 -11.98 -9.63 -3.67
N PRO A 65 -12.05 -10.71 -4.45
CA PRO A 65 -12.71 -11.95 -4.03
C PRO A 65 -12.00 -12.48 -2.79
N VAL A 66 -12.77 -12.70 -1.72
CA VAL A 66 -12.25 -13.16 -0.43
C VAL A 66 -12.13 -14.68 -0.45
N ILE A 67 -10.95 -15.18 -0.07
CA ILE A 67 -10.73 -16.61 0.15
C ILE A 67 -11.11 -16.92 1.59
N GLN A 68 -11.98 -17.90 1.79
CA GLN A 68 -12.50 -18.29 3.12
C GLN A 68 -11.86 -19.57 3.63
N ASP A 69 -11.69 -20.55 2.75
CA ASP A 69 -11.15 -21.85 3.09
C ASP A 69 -9.66 -21.92 2.74
N ALA A 70 -8.82 -21.50 3.68
CA ALA A 70 -7.37 -21.60 3.57
C ALA A 70 -6.74 -21.93 4.93
N LEU A 71 -5.64 -22.67 4.90
CA LEU A 71 -4.73 -22.83 6.03
C LEU A 71 -3.77 -21.64 6.02
N VAL A 72 -3.82 -20.82 7.06
CA VAL A 72 -2.93 -19.65 7.24
C VAL A 72 -2.14 -19.83 8.52
N ILE A 73 -0.82 -19.90 8.39
CA ILE A 73 0.10 -20.17 9.50
C ILE A 73 1.18 -19.09 9.54
N ILE A 74 1.43 -18.55 10.74
CA ILE A 74 2.59 -17.71 11.02
C ILE A 74 3.49 -18.42 12.04
N THR A 75 4.77 -18.57 11.72
CA THR A 75 5.76 -19.22 12.59
C THR A 75 6.80 -18.22 13.04
N TYR A 76 7.21 -18.30 14.32
CA TYR A 76 8.23 -17.46 14.93
C TYR A 76 8.98 -18.24 16.03
N GLY A 77 10.29 -18.39 15.87
CA GLY A 77 11.08 -19.26 16.73
C GLY A 77 10.59 -20.71 16.66
N GLU A 78 10.26 -21.30 17.81
CA GLU A 78 9.66 -22.65 17.90
C GLU A 78 8.12 -22.62 17.95
N ASN A 79 7.51 -21.43 17.91
CA ASN A 79 6.07 -21.26 18.00
C ASN A 79 5.44 -21.18 16.62
N THR A 80 4.23 -21.71 16.53
CA THR A 80 3.41 -21.68 15.32
C THR A 80 2.01 -21.23 15.69
N ASP A 81 1.47 -20.31 14.89
CA ASP A 81 0.15 -19.74 15.05
C ASP A 81 -0.69 -19.99 13.80
N THR A 82 -1.84 -20.65 13.98
CA THR A 82 -2.79 -20.89 12.89
C THR A 82 -3.92 -19.86 13.01
N LEU A 83 -4.07 -19.03 11.99
CA LEU A 83 -5.07 -17.96 11.97
C LEU A 83 -6.42 -18.52 11.50
N GLU A 84 -7.49 -18.07 12.15
CA GLU A 84 -8.86 -18.48 11.84
C GLU A 84 -9.55 -17.44 10.95
N PHE A 85 -10.43 -17.92 10.07
CA PHE A 85 -11.20 -17.05 9.19
C PHE A 85 -12.15 -16.16 10.01
N ASN A 86 -12.00 -14.84 9.88
CA ASN A 86 -12.85 -13.83 10.52
C ASN A 86 -13.10 -12.68 9.53
N PRO A 87 -14.19 -12.70 8.74
CA PRO A 87 -14.38 -11.86 7.56
C PRO A 87 -14.53 -10.35 7.82
N SER A 88 -14.59 -9.95 9.09
CA SER A 88 -14.99 -8.60 9.48
C SER A 88 -14.07 -8.01 10.56
N PHE A 89 -12.84 -8.51 10.71
CA PHE A 89 -11.92 -7.92 11.67
C PHE A 89 -11.44 -6.56 11.15
N LEU A 90 -11.92 -5.49 11.79
CA LEU A 90 -11.60 -4.11 11.45
C LEU A 90 -10.56 -3.54 12.40
N ASP A 91 -9.42 -3.11 11.88
CA ASP A 91 -8.49 -2.27 12.64
C ASP A 91 -9.01 -0.84 12.68
N LEU A 92 -9.40 -0.36 13.86
CA LEU A 92 -10.02 0.96 14.02
C LEU A 92 -9.03 2.13 13.84
N ASN A 93 -7.71 1.88 13.85
CA ASN A 93 -6.71 2.92 13.62
C ASN A 93 -6.41 3.12 12.14
N THR A 94 -6.59 2.10 11.31
CA THR A 94 -6.27 2.11 9.88
C THR A 94 -7.47 1.89 8.96
N LEU A 95 -8.61 1.50 9.53
CA LEU A 95 -9.80 0.99 8.84
C LEU A 95 -9.54 -0.23 7.93
N LYS A 96 -8.38 -0.87 8.06
CA LYS A 96 -8.06 -2.07 7.27
C LYS A 96 -8.90 -3.25 7.78
N VAL A 97 -9.46 -3.98 6.83
CA VAL A 97 -10.20 -5.22 7.08
C VAL A 97 -9.28 -6.41 6.87
N TYR A 98 -9.22 -7.28 7.87
CA TYR A 98 -8.54 -8.56 7.83
C TYR A 98 -9.60 -9.67 7.84
N ASN A 99 -9.29 -10.78 7.16
CA ASN A 99 -10.18 -11.92 7.03
C ASN A 99 -9.60 -13.21 7.64
N PHE A 100 -8.36 -13.21 8.10
CA PHE A 100 -7.76 -14.25 8.94
C PHE A 100 -7.07 -13.61 10.15
N VAL A 101 -7.39 -14.10 11.35
CA VAL A 101 -6.92 -13.50 12.61
C VAL A 101 -6.63 -14.56 13.65
N SER A 102 -5.61 -14.32 14.46
CA SER A 102 -5.32 -15.12 15.66
C SER A 102 -5.77 -14.40 16.93
N GLU A 103 -6.07 -15.17 18.00
CA GLU A 103 -6.20 -14.62 19.34
C GLU A 103 -4.84 -14.26 19.97
N ASN A 104 -3.75 -14.89 19.51
CA ASN A 104 -2.41 -14.58 19.98
C ASN A 104 -1.90 -13.29 19.33
N THR A 105 -0.96 -12.67 20.03
CA THR A 105 -0.36 -11.40 19.61
C THR A 105 1.10 -11.60 19.20
N VAL A 106 1.57 -10.70 18.33
CA VAL A 106 2.98 -10.62 17.94
C VAL A 106 3.81 -10.30 19.20
N PRO A 107 4.78 -11.16 19.60
CA PRO A 107 5.56 -10.93 20.81
C PRO A 107 6.32 -9.60 20.81
N GLU A 108 6.38 -8.95 21.97
CA GLU A 108 7.13 -7.70 22.13
C GLU A 108 8.64 -7.90 22.16
N ASP A 109 9.11 -9.09 22.56
CA ASP A 109 10.51 -9.42 22.86
C ASP A 109 11.13 -10.42 21.87
N PHE A 110 10.52 -10.63 20.71
CA PHE A 110 11.06 -11.49 19.67
C PHE A 110 11.62 -10.68 18.49
N ASP A 111 12.92 -10.82 18.22
CA ASP A 111 13.65 -10.13 17.14
C ASP A 111 14.05 -11.06 15.98
N GLY A 112 13.63 -12.33 16.04
CA GLY A 112 13.89 -13.29 14.97
C GLY A 112 12.97 -13.11 13.76
N PRO A 113 13.18 -13.94 12.71
CA PRO A 113 12.31 -13.93 11.55
C PRO A 113 10.94 -14.54 11.86
N TYR A 114 9.93 -13.99 11.19
CA TYR A 114 8.60 -14.55 11.07
C TYR A 114 8.44 -15.12 9.68
N THR A 115 7.86 -16.31 9.58
CA THR A 115 7.46 -16.90 8.29
C THR A 115 5.96 -17.03 8.20
N LEU A 116 5.43 -16.82 7.01
CA LEU A 116 4.03 -17.01 6.66
C LEU A 116 3.92 -18.20 5.71
N TYR A 117 2.94 -19.05 5.93
CA TYR A 117 2.51 -20.10 5.02
C TYR A 117 1.00 -20.01 4.80
N VAL A 118 0.58 -20.02 3.54
CA VAL A 118 -0.82 -20.03 3.12
C VAL A 118 -1.04 -21.20 2.17
N LYS A 119 -2.13 -21.94 2.36
CA LYS A 119 -2.60 -22.95 1.41
C LYS A 119 -4.12 -22.89 1.28
N ASP A 120 -4.63 -22.69 0.07
CA ASP A 120 -6.08 -22.71 -0.18
C ASP A 120 -6.60 -24.12 -0.53
N ASN A 121 -7.93 -24.25 -0.61
CA ASN A 121 -8.59 -25.51 -1.00
C ASN A 121 -8.33 -25.94 -2.46
N SER A 122 -7.88 -25.03 -3.32
CA SER A 122 -7.48 -25.33 -4.70
C SER A 122 -6.05 -25.89 -4.79
N GLY A 123 -5.31 -25.90 -3.67
CA GLY A 123 -3.94 -26.39 -3.59
C GLY A 123 -2.88 -25.36 -3.94
N ARG A 124 -3.25 -24.08 -4.12
CA ARG A 124 -2.28 -22.97 -4.27
C ARG A 124 -1.60 -22.75 -2.93
N GLU A 125 -0.29 -22.52 -2.97
CA GLU A 125 0.51 -22.26 -1.79
C GLU A 125 1.24 -20.93 -1.94
N ALA A 126 1.36 -20.20 -0.83
CA ALA A 126 2.16 -18.99 -0.75
C ALA A 126 2.98 -18.96 0.53
N VAL A 127 4.23 -18.50 0.42
CA VAL A 127 5.15 -18.35 1.54
C VAL A 127 5.81 -16.98 1.54
N ALA A 128 6.14 -16.48 2.73
CA ALA A 128 6.89 -15.24 2.87
C ALA A 128 7.66 -15.22 4.18
N GLU A 129 8.66 -14.35 4.26
CA GLU A 129 9.45 -14.10 5.47
C GLU A 129 9.59 -12.60 5.70
N THR A 130 9.59 -12.20 6.96
CA THR A 130 9.88 -10.83 7.40
C THR A 130 10.54 -10.82 8.78
N SER A 131 11.12 -9.69 9.16
CA SER A 131 11.70 -9.47 10.49
C SER A 131 11.52 -8.01 10.86
N PHE A 132 11.40 -7.73 12.17
CA PHE A 132 11.53 -6.35 12.63
C PHE A 132 12.93 -5.83 12.30
N ILE A 133 13.01 -4.56 11.94
CA ILE A 133 14.28 -3.87 11.73
C ILE A 133 14.54 -2.94 12.91
N GLU A 134 15.73 -2.37 12.96
CA GLU A 134 16.11 -1.47 14.06
C GLU A 134 15.10 -0.33 14.23
N GLU A 135 14.71 -0.10 15.47
CA GLU A 135 13.80 0.99 15.81
C GLU A 135 14.46 2.34 15.59
N LEU A 136 13.78 3.20 14.83
CA LEU A 136 14.19 4.58 14.61
C LEU A 136 13.21 5.52 15.30
N ASN A 137 13.75 6.40 16.13
CA ASN A 137 12.95 7.38 16.87
C ASN A 137 12.97 8.73 16.17
N LEU A 138 11.88 9.49 16.31
CA LEU A 138 11.86 10.90 15.98
C LEU A 138 12.82 11.65 16.91
N ASP A 139 13.63 12.57 16.39
CA ASP A 139 14.47 13.42 17.25
C ASP A 139 13.62 14.56 17.79
N THR A 140 13.16 15.42 16.88
CA THR A 140 12.42 16.65 17.23
C THR A 140 11.29 16.94 16.28
N ILE A 141 10.23 17.55 16.81
CA ILE A 141 9.14 18.16 16.04
C ILE A 141 9.11 19.63 16.46
N ARG A 142 9.64 20.52 15.61
CA ARG A 142 9.65 21.97 15.87
C ARG A 142 8.49 22.63 15.13
N LEU A 143 7.78 23.49 15.84
CA LEU A 143 6.68 24.27 15.28
C LEU A 143 7.19 25.65 14.87
N GLN A 144 6.90 26.07 13.65
CA GLN A 144 7.12 27.45 13.22
C GLN A 144 5.79 28.09 12.86
N TYR A 145 5.60 29.31 13.33
CA TYR A 145 4.36 30.06 13.15
C TYR A 145 4.61 31.23 12.21
N ASN A 146 3.74 31.43 11.23
CA ASN A 146 3.80 32.63 10.40
C ASN A 146 3.10 33.82 11.08
N SER A 147 2.95 34.92 10.33
CA SER A 147 2.27 36.15 10.77
C SER A 147 0.77 35.98 10.99
N GLU A 148 0.15 34.94 10.40
CA GLU A 148 -1.27 34.64 10.47
C GLU A 148 -1.58 33.58 11.57
N ASN A 149 -0.55 33.13 12.28
CA ASN A 149 -0.58 32.04 13.27
C ASN A 149 -0.85 30.64 12.69
N GLU A 150 -0.75 30.48 11.38
CA GLU A 150 -0.63 29.16 10.78
C GLU A 150 0.72 28.56 11.15
N VAL A 151 0.76 27.23 11.22
CA VAL A 151 1.85 26.45 11.79
C VAL A 151 2.36 25.47 10.76
N LEU A 152 3.69 25.40 10.61
CA LEU A 152 4.38 24.32 9.91
C LEU A 152 5.14 23.46 10.92
N LEU A 153 5.27 22.17 10.63
CA LEU A 153 6.05 21.22 11.41
C LEU A 153 7.37 20.97 10.70
N LEU A 154 8.49 21.16 11.42
CA LEU A 154 9.82 20.69 11.04
C LEU A 154 10.14 19.44 11.85
N ILE A 155 10.19 18.30 11.17
CA ILE A 155 10.33 16.99 11.78
C ILE A 155 11.72 16.46 11.45
N SER A 156 12.50 16.17 12.49
CA SER A 156 13.88 15.69 12.36
C SER A 156 14.03 14.29 12.94
N PHE A 157 14.87 13.49 12.30
CA PHE A 157 15.34 12.18 12.76
C PHE A 157 16.77 11.95 12.24
N THR A 158 17.52 11.06 12.90
CA THR A 158 18.91 10.78 12.54
C THR A 158 19.02 9.43 11.86
N ASP A 159 19.56 9.41 10.65
CA ASP A 159 19.80 8.19 9.89
C ASP A 159 20.92 7.33 10.54
N PRO A 160 20.73 6.02 10.74
CA PRO A 160 21.81 5.12 11.16
C PRO A 160 22.85 4.94 10.05
N PRO A 161 24.16 5.17 10.32
CA PRO A 161 25.16 5.20 9.27
C PRO A 161 25.47 3.82 8.67
N VAL A 162 26.07 3.81 7.47
CA VAL A 162 26.69 2.66 6.76
C VAL A 162 25.68 1.72 6.08
N VAL A 163 24.40 1.76 6.42
CA VAL A 163 23.37 0.87 5.88
C VAL A 163 22.38 1.69 5.07
N ALA A 164 22.00 1.21 3.88
CA ALA A 164 20.95 1.84 3.11
C ALA A 164 19.61 1.73 3.85
N ASN A 165 19.06 2.87 4.27
CA ASN A 165 17.81 2.94 5.01
C ASN A 165 16.67 3.56 4.20
N TYR A 166 15.46 3.12 4.50
CA TYR A 166 14.25 3.54 3.81
C TYR A 166 13.20 4.02 4.79
N TYR A 167 12.59 5.15 4.48
CA TYR A 167 11.72 5.85 5.41
C TYR A 167 10.40 6.21 4.78
N ARG A 168 9.37 6.24 5.63
CA ARG A 168 8.12 6.93 5.32
C ARG A 168 7.71 7.79 6.51
N LEU A 169 7.56 9.08 6.26
CA LEU A 169 7.07 10.04 7.25
C LEU A 169 5.64 10.44 6.89
N ILE A 170 4.72 10.22 7.82
CA ILE A 170 3.30 10.56 7.66
C ILE A 170 2.89 11.57 8.74
N VAL A 171 2.17 12.61 8.31
CA VAL A 171 1.50 13.55 9.20
C VAL A 171 -0.01 13.48 8.98
N ASN A 172 -0.76 13.24 10.05
CA ASN A 172 -2.22 13.23 10.06
C ASN A 172 -2.75 14.27 11.04
N LYS A 173 -3.70 15.08 10.60
CA LYS A 173 -4.49 15.95 11.47
C LYS A 173 -5.77 15.26 11.93
N ASP A 174 -6.07 15.40 13.22
CA ASP A 174 -7.26 14.95 13.95
C ASP A 174 -7.51 13.44 14.02
N SER A 175 -7.23 12.67 12.96
CA SER A 175 -7.47 11.23 12.89
C SER A 175 -6.37 10.48 12.12
N LEU A 176 -6.04 9.28 12.60
CA LEU A 176 -5.16 8.33 11.92
C LEU A 176 -5.83 7.58 10.75
N THR A 177 -7.16 7.65 10.67
CA THR A 177 -7.95 6.92 9.65
C THR A 177 -8.20 7.71 8.37
N ALA A 178 -7.98 9.03 8.41
CA ALA A 178 -8.10 9.88 7.24
C ALA A 178 -6.86 9.73 6.34
N ALA A 179 -7.00 10.13 5.07
CA ALA A 179 -5.84 10.31 4.21
C ALA A 179 -4.84 11.26 4.89
N PRO A 180 -3.53 10.97 4.81
CA PRO A 180 -2.54 11.82 5.45
C PRO A 180 -2.46 13.18 4.77
N ASP A 181 -2.27 14.23 5.57
CA ASP A 181 -2.06 15.59 5.07
C ASP A 181 -0.73 15.65 4.32
N VAL A 182 0.29 14.97 4.88
CA VAL A 182 1.63 14.88 4.32
C VAL A 182 2.13 13.45 4.39
N SER A 183 2.70 12.96 3.29
CA SER A 183 3.36 11.65 3.21
C SER A 183 4.63 11.79 2.41
N PHE A 184 5.78 11.68 3.08
CA PHE A 184 7.08 11.57 2.42
C PHE A 184 7.53 10.11 2.41
N GLN A 185 8.07 9.65 1.29
CA GLN A 185 8.76 8.37 1.18
C GLN A 185 10.14 8.63 0.56
N LEU A 186 11.20 8.22 1.25
CA LEU A 186 12.57 8.54 0.87
C LEU A 186 13.53 7.42 1.27
N SER A 187 14.62 7.29 0.53
CA SER A 187 15.83 6.59 0.98
C SER A 187 16.83 7.62 1.50
N ASP A 188 17.72 7.21 2.40
CA ASP A 188 18.87 7.99 2.86
C ASP A 188 19.76 8.51 1.70
N GLY A 189 20.09 7.66 0.73
CA GLY A 189 20.90 8.00 -0.43
C GLY A 189 22.24 8.62 -0.06
N SER A 190 22.39 9.92 -0.29
CA SER A 190 23.59 10.68 0.07
C SER A 190 23.54 11.32 1.46
N LEU A 191 22.51 11.02 2.26
CA LEU A 191 22.28 11.52 3.62
C LEU A 191 22.63 10.48 4.70
N ASP A 192 23.44 9.48 4.35
CA ASP A 192 23.91 8.40 5.23
C ASP A 192 24.56 8.95 6.51
N GLY A 193 24.04 8.58 7.67
CA GLY A 193 24.51 9.01 8.99
C GLY A 193 24.18 10.46 9.35
N GLU A 194 23.44 11.19 8.51
CA GLU A 194 23.11 12.60 8.72
C GLU A 194 21.72 12.78 9.36
N GLN A 195 21.51 13.96 9.96
CA GLN A 195 20.18 14.34 10.41
C GLN A 195 19.33 14.76 9.21
N ILE A 196 18.19 14.08 9.04
CA ILE A 196 17.20 14.39 8.03
C ILE A 196 16.12 15.26 8.67
N THR A 197 15.77 16.38 8.02
CA THR A 197 14.66 17.24 8.44
C THR A 197 13.67 17.43 7.30
N LEU A 198 12.42 17.07 7.54
CA LEU A 198 11.31 17.21 6.61
C LEU A 198 10.30 18.23 7.16
N GLY A 199 9.81 19.09 6.28
CA GLY A 199 8.88 20.17 6.63
C GLY A 199 7.51 19.98 5.98
N THR A 200 6.45 20.32 6.70
CA THR A 200 5.12 20.49 6.12
C THR A 200 4.95 21.90 5.55
N GLY A 201 3.80 22.17 4.90
CA GLY A 201 3.33 23.55 4.70
C GLY A 201 2.80 24.19 5.99
N TYR A 202 2.44 25.47 5.91
CA TYR A 202 1.74 26.21 6.96
C TYR A 202 0.23 25.88 6.95
N ASP A 203 -0.11 24.61 7.13
CA ASP A 203 -1.48 24.09 6.94
C ASP A 203 -2.17 23.74 8.28
N TYR A 204 -1.54 24.08 9.41
CA TYR A 204 -2.00 23.72 10.74
C TYR A 204 -2.26 24.96 11.61
N GLU A 205 -3.11 24.81 12.63
CA GLU A 205 -3.52 25.90 13.52
C GLU A 205 -3.35 25.52 15.00
N ILE A 206 -3.39 26.54 15.87
CA ILE A 206 -3.38 26.34 17.33
C ILE A 206 -4.61 25.51 17.74
N GLY A 207 -4.37 24.46 18.53
CA GLY A 207 -5.41 23.55 19.01
C GLY A 207 -5.60 22.30 18.15
N ASP A 208 -5.04 22.27 16.92
CA ASP A 208 -5.05 21.07 16.10
C ASP A 208 -4.34 19.90 16.81
N THR A 209 -4.90 18.71 16.65
CA THR A 209 -4.24 17.47 17.08
C THR A 209 -3.51 16.87 15.90
N VAL A 210 -2.19 16.74 16.00
CA VAL A 210 -1.36 16.20 14.92
C VAL A 210 -0.70 14.91 15.37
N PHE A 211 -0.74 13.90 14.50
CA PHE A 211 -0.02 12.65 14.64
C PHE A 211 1.11 12.62 13.62
N VAL A 212 2.34 12.48 14.10
CA VAL A 212 3.54 12.31 13.27
C VAL A 212 4.01 10.88 13.42
N THR A 213 4.05 10.13 12.32
CA THR A 213 4.51 8.73 12.29
C THR A 213 5.72 8.60 11.38
N LEU A 214 6.84 8.15 11.94
CA LEU A 214 8.04 7.79 11.19
C LEU A 214 8.14 6.29 11.12
N PHE A 215 8.02 5.73 9.91
CA PHE A 215 8.27 4.32 9.64
C PHE A 215 9.71 4.13 9.19
N HIS A 216 10.39 3.16 9.79
CA HIS A 216 11.59 2.55 9.22
C HIS A 216 11.13 1.35 8.39
N LEU A 217 11.48 1.34 7.10
CA LEU A 217 11.00 0.36 6.13
C LEU A 217 12.11 -0.59 5.72
N SER A 218 11.77 -1.88 5.59
CA SER A 218 12.59 -2.79 4.80
C SER A 218 12.57 -2.38 3.33
N GLU A 219 13.64 -2.65 2.58
CA GLU A 219 13.72 -2.34 1.15
C GLU A 219 12.53 -2.95 0.37
N LYS A 220 12.19 -4.22 0.67
CA LYS A 220 11.06 -4.92 0.05
C LYS A 220 9.74 -4.17 0.25
N TYR A 221 9.49 -3.64 1.44
CA TYR A 221 8.26 -2.89 1.72
C TYR A 221 8.29 -1.49 1.09
N PHE A 222 9.45 -0.81 1.09
CA PHE A 222 9.61 0.45 0.39
C PHE A 222 9.27 0.33 -1.11
N ARG A 223 9.79 -0.71 -1.78
CA ARG A 223 9.52 -0.98 -3.20
C ARG A 223 8.07 -1.40 -3.45
N PHE A 224 7.49 -2.22 -2.58
CA PHE A 224 6.06 -2.55 -2.62
C PHE A 224 5.20 -1.29 -2.60
N LEU A 225 5.46 -0.35 -1.67
CA LEU A 225 4.69 0.91 -1.59
C LEU A 225 4.81 1.74 -2.87
N ALA A 226 6.02 1.89 -3.41
CA ALA A 226 6.28 2.68 -4.62
C ALA A 226 5.60 2.09 -5.86
N THR A 227 5.70 0.78 -6.05
CA THR A 227 5.09 0.08 -7.19
C THR A 227 3.57 -0.04 -7.06
N SER A 228 3.05 -0.26 -5.84
CA SER A 228 1.60 -0.23 -5.57
C SER A 228 1.00 1.14 -5.88
N SER A 229 1.64 2.24 -5.45
CA SER A 229 1.16 3.59 -5.76
C SER A 229 1.18 3.88 -7.27
N SER A 230 2.22 3.42 -7.96
CA SER A 230 2.34 3.54 -9.42
C SER A 230 1.26 2.74 -10.15
N ALA A 231 0.99 1.51 -9.71
CA ALA A 231 -0.06 0.66 -10.28
C ALA A 231 -1.46 1.24 -10.05
N GLN A 232 -1.74 1.76 -8.85
CA GLN A 232 -3.01 2.44 -8.54
C GLN A 232 -3.20 3.69 -9.41
N SER A 233 -2.13 4.47 -9.63
CA SER A 233 -2.20 5.67 -10.49
C SER A 233 -2.40 5.34 -11.97
N ALA A 234 -1.99 4.16 -12.40
CA ALA A 234 -2.23 3.65 -13.76
C ALA A 234 -3.60 2.97 -13.91
N GLN A 235 -4.28 2.65 -12.80
CA GLN A 235 -5.57 1.96 -12.83
C GLN A 235 -6.64 2.82 -13.51
N GLY A 236 -7.28 2.26 -14.55
CA GLY A 236 -8.28 2.98 -15.36
C GLY A 236 -7.69 3.85 -16.47
N ASN A 237 -6.36 3.90 -16.64
CA ASN A 237 -5.74 4.53 -17.80
C ASN A 237 -5.67 3.53 -18.97
N PRO A 238 -6.43 3.70 -20.06
CA PRO A 238 -6.46 2.76 -21.18
C PRO A 238 -5.15 2.70 -21.98
N PHE A 239 -4.20 3.59 -21.70
CA PHE A 239 -2.86 3.62 -22.31
C PHE A 239 -1.73 3.47 -21.28
N GLY A 240 -2.06 3.41 -19.98
CA GLY A 240 -1.10 3.17 -18.92
C GLY A 240 -0.87 1.68 -18.78
N GLN A 241 0.36 1.22 -18.93
CA GLN A 241 0.71 -0.13 -18.51
C GLN A 241 0.98 -0.10 -17.00
N PRO A 242 0.10 -0.64 -16.14
CA PRO A 242 0.44 -0.78 -14.74
C PRO A 242 1.69 -1.67 -14.64
N GLY A 243 2.75 -1.15 -14.01
CA GLY A 243 3.91 -1.96 -13.68
C GLY A 243 3.53 -3.11 -12.75
N ALA A 244 4.31 -4.19 -12.76
CA ALA A 244 4.13 -5.25 -11.77
C ALA A 244 4.36 -4.68 -10.36
N VAL A 245 3.40 -4.89 -9.46
CA VAL A 245 3.58 -4.57 -8.04
C VAL A 245 4.61 -5.54 -7.48
N GLU A 246 5.69 -5.01 -6.93
CA GLU A 246 6.71 -5.83 -6.27
C GLU A 246 6.10 -6.50 -5.04
N THR A 247 6.50 -7.74 -4.76
CA THR A 247 5.92 -8.58 -3.68
C THR A 247 7.03 -9.37 -3.00
N ASN A 248 6.88 -9.66 -1.71
CA ASN A 248 7.72 -10.64 -1.00
C ASN A 248 7.03 -11.99 -0.74
N ILE A 249 5.84 -12.18 -1.31
CA ILE A 249 5.08 -13.41 -1.27
C ILE A 249 5.51 -14.30 -2.43
N GLU A 250 6.17 -15.42 -2.14
CA GLU A 250 6.44 -16.47 -3.11
C GLU A 250 5.18 -17.31 -3.33
N GLY A 251 4.84 -17.64 -4.57
CA GLY A 251 3.58 -18.34 -4.91
C GLY A 251 2.33 -17.45 -4.96
N GLY A 252 2.48 -16.13 -4.73
CA GLY A 252 1.37 -15.18 -4.74
C GLY A 252 1.81 -13.74 -5.01
N LEU A 253 0.96 -12.80 -4.63
CA LEU A 253 1.17 -11.35 -4.67
C LEU A 253 0.90 -10.75 -3.29
N GLY A 254 1.33 -9.50 -3.08
CA GLY A 254 1.03 -8.73 -1.88
C GLY A 254 2.26 -8.51 -1.00
N ILE A 255 2.07 -8.47 0.31
CA ILE A 255 3.12 -8.13 1.28
C ILE A 255 2.92 -8.84 2.62
N PHE A 256 4.00 -9.38 3.16
CA PHE A 256 4.10 -9.80 4.56
C PHE A 256 5.24 -9.02 5.21
N VAL A 257 4.93 -8.12 6.14
CA VAL A 257 5.94 -7.21 6.70
C VAL A 257 5.77 -7.00 8.20
N ALA A 258 6.88 -6.96 8.93
CA ALA A 258 6.91 -6.44 10.29
C ALA A 258 7.11 -4.92 10.28
N LEU A 259 6.15 -4.19 10.85
CA LEU A 259 6.14 -2.73 10.89
C LEU A 259 6.99 -2.22 12.04
N THR A 260 7.93 -1.33 11.73
CA THR A 260 8.78 -0.63 12.70
C THR A 260 8.52 0.87 12.57
N TYR A 261 8.02 1.51 13.63
CA TYR A 261 7.71 2.95 13.60
C TYR A 261 7.76 3.61 14.97
N ASP A 262 8.08 4.91 14.98
CA ASP A 262 7.80 5.82 16.10
C ASP A 262 6.60 6.71 15.74
N ARG A 263 5.70 6.92 16.69
CA ARG A 263 4.52 7.79 16.52
C ARG A 263 4.38 8.74 17.69
N ARG A 264 4.31 10.03 17.37
CA ARG A 264 4.05 11.10 18.34
C ARG A 264 2.72 11.77 18.07
N LYS A 265 1.94 11.96 19.14
CA LYS A 265 0.74 12.81 19.16
C LYS A 265 1.10 14.12 19.83
N LEU A 266 0.82 15.24 19.18
CA LEU A 266 0.93 16.57 19.76
C LEU A 266 -0.35 17.37 19.53
N ILE A 267 -0.64 18.29 20.46
CA ILE A 267 -1.64 19.34 20.28
C ILE A 267 -0.86 20.62 20.06
N ILE A 268 -1.12 21.35 18.97
CA ILE A 268 -0.40 22.58 18.67
C ILE A 268 -0.71 23.61 19.75
N PRO A 269 0.28 24.04 20.55
CA PRO A 269 0.06 24.96 21.65
C PRO A 269 -0.14 26.39 21.14
N ALA A 270 -0.73 27.22 21.98
CA ALA A 270 -0.64 28.67 21.81
C ALA A 270 0.81 29.13 21.92
N LYS A 271 1.13 30.23 21.22
CA LYS A 271 2.45 30.90 21.29
C LYS A 271 2.81 31.32 22.71
#